data_AF-A0A813ZGV2-F1
#
_entry.id   AF-A0A813ZGV2-F1
#
_cell.length_a   1.000
_cell.length_b   1.000
_cell.length_c   1.000
_cell.angle_alpha   90.00
_cell.angle_beta   90.00
_cell.angle_gamma   90.00
#
_symmetry.space_group_name_H-M   'P 1'
#
loop_
_entity.id
_entity.type
_entity.pdbx_description
1 polymer ?
#
loop_
_entity_poly.entity_id
_entity_poly.type
_entity_poly.pdbx_seq_one_letter_code
_entity_poly.pdbx_strand_id
1 'polypeptide(L)'
;MKILNISLFVLVGLVVSVITEDVSLHVSVIEPDSEFLDVQEEKQEEPVDLCANVICDASERCIISNDKASCECIEKCDIPKDDRQKVCSSSNNTFPSDCHFLRQKCWCKKSDSRCADSAILNEKLDYYGECRHIGECSAQEREFFPSRMKQWMDEVLLILSQRKDLEPKYTNLVKLADQLKQNNVEKYWTAGVAFEFCQLDRSRDHLIQKEELTSLISSIKALENCIQPFLNGCDINNDDLISDEEWGTCLDLSSEDLVLLKKYC
;
A
#
# COMPACT_ATOMS: atom_id res chain seq x y z
N MET A 1 8.56 73.00 -3.43
CA MET A 1 7.84 74.20 -2.97
C MET A 1 7.28 73.89 -1.59
N LYS A 2 7.77 74.62 -0.57
CA LYS A 2 7.32 74.74 0.83
C LYS A 2 7.34 73.45 1.70
N ILE A 3 8.34 73.31 2.58
CA ILE A 3 8.37 73.73 4.02
C ILE A 3 7.67 72.65 4.87
N LEU A 4 8.09 72.20 6.05
CA LEU A 4 9.25 72.30 6.97
C LEU A 4 8.66 71.79 8.31
N ASN A 5 9.50 71.33 9.22
CA ASN A 5 9.28 71.28 10.67
C ASN A 5 8.46 70.15 11.30
N ILE A 6 8.75 69.65 12.51
CA ILE A 6 9.93 69.62 13.42
C ILE A 6 9.41 68.87 14.68
N SER A 7 10.29 68.15 15.37
CA SER A 7 10.28 67.77 16.80
C SER A 7 9.13 66.91 17.40
N LEU A 8 9.37 65.84 18.17
CA LEU A 8 10.17 65.64 19.41
C LEU A 8 9.32 65.85 20.69
N PHE A 9 9.31 64.82 21.56
CA PHE A 9 8.97 64.81 23.01
C PHE A 9 7.50 65.10 23.40
N VAL A 10 6.88 64.65 24.50
CA VAL A 10 7.19 63.99 25.80
C VAL A 10 5.79 63.61 26.38
N LEU A 11 5.51 62.36 26.78
CA LEU A 11 5.58 61.79 28.16
C LEU A 11 4.24 61.86 28.93
N VAL A 12 4.11 60.92 29.88
CA VAL A 12 3.12 60.75 30.97
C VAL A 12 1.90 59.93 30.57
N GLY A 13 1.74 58.66 30.99
CA GLY A 13 1.54 58.13 32.36
C GLY A 13 0.15 57.46 32.36
N LEU A 14 -0.17 56.34 33.01
CA LEU A 14 0.08 55.91 34.38
C LEU A 14 -0.51 54.48 34.56
N VAL A 15 0.18 53.64 35.36
CA VAL A 15 -0.27 52.49 36.22
C VAL A 15 -1.13 51.36 35.59
N VAL A 16 -0.97 50.08 35.96
CA VAL A 16 -1.04 49.53 37.32
C VAL A 16 -0.10 48.33 37.50
N SER A 17 0.45 48.27 38.71
CA SER A 17 1.43 47.35 39.26
C SER A 17 0.91 45.94 39.58
N VAL A 18 1.86 45.01 39.59
CA VAL A 18 1.79 43.66 40.17
C VAL A 18 1.51 43.73 41.67
N ILE A 19 0.57 42.92 42.15
CA ILE A 19 0.41 42.55 43.57
C ILE A 19 0.05 41.06 43.63
N THR A 20 0.82 40.33 44.43
CA THR A 20 0.63 38.95 44.87
C THR A 20 -0.34 38.90 46.04
N GLU A 21 -1.27 37.93 46.10
CA GLU A 21 -1.69 37.24 47.35
C GLU A 21 -2.68 36.08 47.07
N ASP A 22 -2.60 35.09 47.96
CA ASP A 22 -3.15 33.73 47.99
C ASP A 22 -4.69 33.61 48.07
N VAL A 23 -5.23 32.47 47.60
CA VAL A 23 -6.28 31.72 48.35
C VAL A 23 -6.18 30.20 48.09
N SER A 24 -5.68 29.50 49.11
CA SER A 24 -6.06 28.19 49.66
C SER A 24 -6.83 27.18 48.78
N LEU A 25 -6.21 26.01 48.52
CA LEU A 25 -6.95 24.75 48.46
C LEU A 25 -6.54 23.89 49.65
N HIS A 26 -7.51 23.56 50.50
CA HIS A 26 -7.34 22.79 51.72
C HIS A 26 -6.80 21.38 51.43
N VAL A 27 -5.70 21.02 52.09
CA VAL A 27 -5.28 19.63 52.28
C VAL A 27 -5.78 19.20 53.65
N SER A 28 -6.83 18.38 53.68
CA SER A 28 -7.25 17.69 54.90
C SER A 28 -6.43 16.42 55.05
N VAL A 29 -5.53 16.43 56.03
CA VAL A 29 -4.86 15.23 56.55
C VAL A 29 -5.92 14.41 57.30
N ILE A 30 -6.14 13.16 56.91
CA ILE A 30 -6.91 12.19 57.67
C ILE A 30 -5.90 11.17 58.23
N GLU A 31 -5.88 11.05 59.55
CA GLU A 31 -5.08 10.08 60.31
C GLU A 31 -5.56 8.63 60.11
N PRO A 32 -4.70 7.63 60.35
CA PRO A 32 -4.95 6.26 59.94
C PRO A 32 -5.72 5.52 61.04
N ASP A 33 -6.95 5.12 60.76
CA ASP A 33 -7.65 4.10 61.53
C ASP A 33 -8.09 2.94 60.64
N SER A 34 -7.90 1.76 61.22
CA SER A 34 -8.07 0.43 60.65
C SER A 34 -9.48 0.18 60.10
N GLU A 35 -9.55 -0.34 58.88
CA GLU A 35 -10.29 -1.57 58.59
C GLU A 35 -9.80 -2.17 57.27
N PHE A 36 -9.24 -3.37 57.38
CA PHE A 36 -8.74 -4.17 56.27
C PHE A 36 -9.95 -4.75 55.53
N LEU A 37 -10.44 -4.07 54.49
CA LEU A 37 -11.33 -4.68 53.51
C LEU A 37 -10.47 -5.29 52.42
N ASP A 38 -10.38 -6.61 52.46
CA ASP A 38 -9.72 -7.45 51.46
C ASP A 38 -10.50 -7.31 50.15
N VAL A 39 -10.15 -6.31 49.34
CA VAL A 39 -10.64 -6.18 47.96
C VAL A 39 -9.96 -7.29 47.18
N GLN A 40 -10.65 -8.43 47.07
CA GLN A 40 -10.30 -9.44 46.10
C GLN A 40 -10.31 -8.77 44.72
N GLU A 41 -9.14 -8.58 44.13
CA GLU A 41 -9.02 -8.35 42.70
C GLU A 41 -9.62 -9.58 42.02
N GLU A 42 -10.90 -9.49 41.66
CA GLU A 42 -11.49 -10.36 40.65
C GLU A 42 -10.64 -10.18 39.40
N LYS A 43 -9.73 -11.12 39.19
CA LYS A 43 -8.98 -11.26 37.95
C LYS A 43 -10.03 -11.56 36.88
N GLN A 44 -10.56 -10.52 36.25
CA GLN A 44 -11.33 -10.66 35.03
C GLN A 44 -10.42 -11.38 34.05
N GLU A 45 -10.69 -12.67 33.80
CA GLU A 45 -10.13 -13.37 32.66
C GLU A 45 -10.56 -12.57 31.43
N GLU A 46 -9.62 -11.81 30.85
CA GLU A 46 -9.90 -11.15 29.59
C GLU A 46 -10.34 -12.22 28.59
N PRO A 47 -11.47 -12.03 27.88
CA PRO A 47 -11.98 -13.02 26.95
C PRO A 47 -10.89 -13.33 25.92
N VAL A 48 -10.44 -14.59 25.90
CA VAL A 48 -9.42 -15.06 24.97
C VAL A 48 -9.97 -14.90 23.55
N ASP A 49 -9.38 -14.00 22.77
CA ASP A 49 -9.69 -13.88 21.35
C ASP A 49 -9.14 -15.11 20.60
N LEU A 50 -10.03 -16.07 20.35
CA LEU A 50 -9.70 -17.30 19.62
C LEU A 50 -9.30 -17.05 18.16
N CYS A 51 -9.63 -15.88 17.60
CA CYS A 51 -9.27 -15.50 16.25
C CYS A 51 -7.91 -14.80 16.16
N ALA A 52 -7.28 -14.42 17.28
CA ALA A 52 -6.07 -13.61 17.29
C ALA A 52 -4.90 -14.19 16.47
N ASN A 53 -4.80 -15.53 16.39
CA ASN A 53 -3.73 -16.23 15.66
C ASN A 53 -4.26 -17.08 14.48
N VAL A 54 -5.52 -16.91 14.09
CA VAL A 54 -6.12 -17.68 13.00
C VAL A 54 -5.94 -16.93 11.68
N ILE A 55 -5.19 -17.52 10.75
CA ILE A 55 -4.98 -16.99 9.41
C ILE A 55 -5.97 -17.66 8.46
N CYS A 56 -6.86 -16.87 7.87
CA CYS A 56 -7.85 -17.31 6.90
C CYS A 56 -7.45 -16.95 5.47
N ASP A 57 -8.07 -17.62 4.49
CA ASP A 57 -7.94 -17.22 3.08
C ASP A 57 -8.41 -15.76 2.89
N ALA A 58 -7.91 -15.06 1.87
CA ALA A 58 -8.26 -13.66 1.60
C ALA A 58 -9.78 -13.41 1.37
N SER A 59 -10.53 -14.47 1.03
CA SER A 59 -11.99 -14.44 0.85
C SER A 59 -12.79 -14.78 2.12
N GLU A 60 -12.09 -15.01 3.23
CA GLU A 60 -12.65 -15.49 4.49
C GLU A 60 -12.34 -14.55 5.65
N ARG A 61 -13.13 -14.64 6.72
CA ARG A 61 -12.87 -14.00 8.01
C ARG A 61 -13.02 -15.03 9.11
N CYS A 62 -12.17 -14.89 10.13
CA CYS A 62 -12.30 -15.69 11.33
C CYS A 62 -13.56 -15.26 12.10
N ILE A 63 -14.40 -16.23 12.45
CA ILE A 63 -15.53 -16.06 13.35
C ILE A 63 -15.41 -17.03 14.51
N ILE A 64 -15.90 -16.63 15.68
CA ILE A 64 -15.98 -17.49 16.85
C ILE A 64 -17.42 -18.01 16.95
N SER A 65 -17.59 -19.32 16.90
CA SER A 65 -18.88 -20.00 17.05
C SER A 65 -18.73 -21.20 17.98
N ASN A 66 -19.55 -21.29 19.03
CA ASN A 66 -19.48 -22.33 20.06
C ASN A 66 -18.05 -22.52 20.63
N ASP A 67 -17.41 -21.41 21.04
CA ASP A 67 -16.04 -21.39 21.59
C ASP A 67 -14.97 -22.00 20.65
N LYS A 68 -15.24 -21.99 19.35
CA LYS A 68 -14.30 -22.43 18.31
C LYS A 68 -14.14 -21.34 17.26
N ALA A 69 -12.90 -21.02 16.93
CA ALA A 69 -12.57 -20.16 15.80
C ALA A 69 -12.63 -20.96 14.49
N SER A 70 -13.29 -20.41 13.48
CA SER A 70 -13.33 -20.97 12.12
C SER A 70 -13.28 -19.86 11.06
N CYS A 71 -12.65 -20.16 9.93
CA CYS A 71 -12.62 -19.27 8.78
C CYS A 71 -13.89 -19.46 7.94
N GLU A 72 -14.72 -18.43 7.90
CA GLU A 72 -15.94 -18.41 7.08
C GLU A 72 -15.88 -17.37 5.97
N CYS A 73 -16.62 -17.61 4.89
CA CYS A 73 -16.67 -16.65 3.79
C CYS A 73 -17.10 -15.28 4.30
N ILE A 74 -16.48 -14.22 3.79
CA ILE A 74 -16.82 -12.85 4.18
C ILE A 74 -18.32 -12.63 3.99
N GLU A 75 -19.05 -12.31 5.07
CA GLU A 75 -20.52 -12.20 4.97
C GLU A 75 -20.95 -10.90 4.27
N LYS A 76 -20.30 -9.78 4.62
CA LYS A 76 -20.62 -8.44 4.12
C LYS A 76 -19.39 -7.78 3.52
N CYS A 77 -19.59 -7.16 2.37
CA CYS A 77 -18.64 -6.33 1.66
C CYS A 77 -19.24 -4.94 1.52
N ASP A 78 -18.42 -3.91 1.77
CA ASP A 78 -18.84 -2.53 1.52
C ASP A 78 -18.84 -2.24 0.02
N ILE A 79 -19.77 -1.39 -0.42
CA ILE A 79 -19.80 -0.92 -1.80
C ILE A 79 -18.92 0.33 -1.87
N PRO A 80 -17.80 0.28 -2.60
CA PRO A 80 -16.92 1.42 -2.72
C PRO A 80 -17.63 2.59 -3.41
N LYS A 81 -17.28 3.82 -3.02
CA LYS A 81 -17.78 5.04 -3.68
C LYS A 81 -17.04 5.33 -4.98
N ASP A 82 -15.81 4.86 -5.10
CA ASP A 82 -14.95 5.08 -6.25
C ASP A 82 -15.07 3.89 -7.21
N ASP A 83 -15.49 4.15 -8.44
CA ASP A 83 -15.63 3.12 -9.48
C ASP A 83 -14.30 2.41 -9.79
N ARG A 84 -13.15 3.02 -9.49
CA ARG A 84 -11.83 2.39 -9.63
C ARG A 84 -11.63 1.21 -8.69
N GLN A 85 -12.43 1.09 -7.63
CA GLN A 85 -12.38 -0.03 -6.68
C GLN A 85 -13.28 -1.20 -7.09
N LYS A 86 -14.09 -1.06 -8.15
CA LYS A 86 -14.72 -2.20 -8.82
C LYS A 86 -13.63 -3.12 -9.41
N VAL A 87 -14.03 -4.30 -9.84
CA VAL A 87 -13.11 -5.22 -10.53
C VAL A 87 -13.77 -5.84 -11.75
N CYS A 88 -12.97 -6.03 -12.80
CA CYS A 88 -13.34 -6.79 -13.98
C CYS A 88 -12.68 -8.18 -13.90
N SER A 89 -13.46 -9.24 -14.12
CA SER A 89 -12.91 -10.60 -14.19
C SER A 89 -12.44 -10.98 -15.58
N SER A 90 -11.70 -12.09 -15.67
CA SER A 90 -11.22 -12.67 -16.93
C SER A 90 -12.35 -13.05 -17.92
N SER A 91 -13.59 -13.19 -17.44
CA SER A 91 -14.77 -13.45 -18.25
C SER A 91 -15.54 -12.17 -18.62
N ASN A 92 -14.94 -11.00 -18.42
CA ASN A 92 -15.54 -9.69 -18.68
C ASN A 92 -16.82 -9.42 -17.85
N ASN A 93 -16.83 -9.90 -16.59
CA ASN A 93 -17.89 -9.62 -15.62
C ASN A 93 -17.41 -8.58 -14.60
N THR A 94 -18.18 -7.52 -14.40
CA THR A 94 -17.88 -6.48 -13.40
C THR A 94 -18.44 -6.88 -12.04
N PHE A 95 -17.60 -6.80 -11.00
CA PHE A 95 -17.99 -6.94 -9.61
C PHE A 95 -17.86 -5.61 -8.86
N PRO A 96 -18.69 -5.36 -7.84
CA PRO A 96 -18.66 -4.10 -7.09
C PRO A 96 -17.33 -3.81 -6.38
N SER A 97 -16.61 -4.85 -5.95
CA SER A 97 -15.26 -4.75 -5.41
C SER A 97 -14.55 -6.10 -5.42
N ASP A 98 -13.26 -6.10 -5.10
CA ASP A 98 -12.45 -7.29 -4.84
C ASP A 98 -13.10 -8.23 -3.81
N CYS A 99 -13.62 -7.69 -2.71
CA CYS A 99 -14.32 -8.44 -1.67
C CYS A 99 -15.53 -9.19 -2.24
N HIS A 100 -16.31 -8.55 -3.13
CA HIS A 100 -17.47 -9.19 -3.75
C HIS A 100 -17.07 -10.34 -4.68
N PHE A 101 -16.01 -10.15 -5.47
CA PHE A 101 -15.46 -11.18 -6.35
C PHE A 101 -14.93 -12.38 -5.53
N LEU A 102 -14.07 -12.13 -4.54
CA LEU A 102 -13.48 -13.16 -3.69
C LEU A 102 -14.54 -13.90 -2.87
N ARG A 103 -15.54 -13.20 -2.34
CA ARG A 103 -16.65 -13.79 -1.60
C ARG A 103 -17.44 -14.79 -2.45
N GLN A 104 -17.75 -14.46 -3.71
CA GLN A 104 -18.40 -15.42 -4.60
C GLN A 104 -17.54 -16.66 -4.85
N LYS A 105 -16.23 -16.48 -5.05
CA LYS A 105 -15.30 -17.63 -5.15
C LYS A 105 -15.34 -18.49 -3.89
N CYS A 106 -15.38 -17.90 -2.71
CA CYS A 106 -15.47 -18.63 -1.45
C CYS A 106 -16.77 -19.44 -1.33
N TRP A 107 -17.92 -18.81 -1.61
CA TRP A 107 -19.21 -19.50 -1.59
C TRP A 107 -19.24 -20.69 -2.54
N CYS A 108 -18.74 -20.52 -3.76
CA CYS A 108 -18.67 -21.61 -4.73
C CYS A 108 -17.68 -22.71 -4.30
N LYS A 109 -16.53 -22.37 -3.70
CA LYS A 109 -15.54 -23.34 -3.18
C LYS A 109 -16.16 -24.20 -2.06
N LYS A 110 -17.02 -23.61 -1.22
CA LYS A 110 -17.73 -24.29 -0.13
C LYS A 110 -19.07 -24.92 -0.53
N SER A 111 -19.47 -24.86 -1.81
CA SER A 111 -20.79 -25.31 -2.27
C SER A 111 -21.96 -24.65 -1.51
N ASP A 112 -21.79 -23.40 -1.09
CA ASP A 112 -22.82 -22.60 -0.43
C ASP A 112 -23.94 -22.26 -1.41
N SER A 113 -25.19 -22.22 -0.93
CA SER A 113 -26.37 -21.93 -1.76
C SER A 113 -26.37 -20.52 -2.37
N ARG A 114 -25.55 -19.60 -1.83
CA ARG A 114 -25.34 -18.23 -2.33
C ARG A 114 -24.34 -18.16 -3.49
N CYS A 115 -23.66 -19.26 -3.81
CA CYS A 115 -22.87 -19.34 -5.03
C CYS A 115 -23.76 -19.06 -6.25
N ALA A 116 -23.41 -18.05 -7.06
CA ALA A 116 -24.18 -17.71 -8.25
C ALA A 116 -23.82 -18.61 -9.44
N ASP A 117 -22.52 -18.80 -9.69
CA ASP A 117 -22.00 -19.61 -10.77
C ASP A 117 -20.64 -20.22 -10.38
N SER A 118 -20.55 -21.55 -10.43
CA SER A 118 -19.31 -22.29 -10.16
C SER A 118 -18.16 -21.95 -11.11
N ALA A 119 -18.43 -21.40 -12.30
CA ALA A 119 -17.41 -20.97 -13.26
C ALA A 119 -16.44 -19.93 -12.67
N ILE A 120 -16.89 -19.13 -11.70
CA ILE A 120 -16.07 -18.10 -11.03
C ILE A 120 -14.82 -18.69 -10.35
N LEU A 121 -14.83 -19.98 -10.00
CA LEU A 121 -13.67 -20.65 -9.40
C LEU A 121 -12.44 -20.59 -10.32
N ASN A 122 -12.67 -20.67 -11.63
CA ASN A 122 -11.64 -20.61 -12.66
C ASN A 122 -11.37 -19.18 -13.15
N GLU A 123 -12.16 -18.18 -12.73
CA GLU A 123 -11.96 -16.79 -13.11
C GLU A 123 -10.79 -16.16 -12.34
N LYS A 124 -10.05 -15.30 -13.02
CA LYS A 124 -9.04 -14.42 -12.40
C LYS A 124 -9.58 -12.99 -12.35
N LEU A 125 -9.11 -12.21 -11.39
CA LEU A 125 -9.26 -10.75 -11.45
C LEU A 125 -8.40 -10.28 -12.61
N ASP A 126 -9.01 -9.64 -13.61
CA ASP A 126 -8.29 -9.17 -14.78
C ASP A 126 -7.71 -7.78 -14.51
N TYR A 127 -8.55 -6.83 -14.10
CA TYR A 127 -8.11 -5.50 -13.69
C TYR A 127 -9.09 -4.81 -12.73
N TYR A 128 -8.59 -3.81 -12.01
CA TYR A 128 -9.39 -2.91 -11.19
C TYR A 128 -10.10 -1.86 -12.06
N GLY A 129 -11.35 -1.57 -11.70
CA GLY A 129 -12.30 -0.79 -12.47
C GLY A 129 -13.43 -1.64 -13.08
N GLU A 130 -14.41 -0.96 -13.66
CA GLU A 130 -15.49 -1.60 -14.41
C GLU A 130 -15.00 -2.17 -15.75
N CYS A 131 -15.54 -3.33 -16.14
CA CYS A 131 -15.21 -3.93 -17.42
C CYS A 131 -15.49 -2.98 -18.58
N ARG A 132 -14.48 -2.76 -19.42
CA ARG A 132 -14.50 -1.92 -20.60
C ARG A 132 -13.61 -2.48 -21.69
N HIS A 133 -13.82 -2.00 -22.91
CA HIS A 133 -12.90 -2.27 -24.00
C HIS A 133 -11.55 -1.58 -23.75
N ILE A 134 -10.49 -2.37 -23.68
CA ILE A 134 -9.10 -1.92 -23.63
C ILE A 134 -8.53 -2.17 -25.03
N GLY A 135 -8.15 -1.10 -25.73
CA GLY A 135 -7.59 -1.20 -27.08
C GLY A 135 -6.24 -1.90 -27.11
N GLU A 136 -5.80 -2.30 -28.30
CA GLU A 136 -4.46 -2.87 -28.48
C GLU A 136 -3.37 -1.83 -28.22
N CYS A 137 -2.19 -2.29 -27.80
CA CYS A 137 -1.00 -1.45 -27.65
C CYS A 137 -0.37 -1.18 -29.03
N SER A 138 -0.54 0.06 -29.51
CA SER A 138 0.01 0.51 -30.80
C SER A 138 1.54 0.54 -30.79
N ALA A 139 2.15 0.56 -31.99
CA ALA A 139 3.60 0.61 -32.11
C ALA A 139 4.21 1.86 -31.46
N GLN A 140 3.54 3.01 -31.56
CA GLN A 140 3.99 4.26 -30.94
C GLN A 140 3.89 4.18 -29.41
N GLU A 141 2.76 3.72 -28.87
CA GLU A 141 2.61 3.58 -27.42
C GLU A 141 3.67 2.63 -26.84
N ARG A 142 3.93 1.52 -27.55
CA ARG A 142 4.94 0.53 -27.18
C ARG A 142 6.35 1.12 -27.12
N GLU A 143 6.70 2.02 -28.03
CA GLU A 143 8.01 2.68 -28.06
C GLU A 143 8.24 3.55 -26.81
N PHE A 144 7.21 4.28 -26.37
CA PHE A 144 7.32 5.18 -25.21
C PHE A 144 7.03 4.53 -23.87
N PHE A 145 6.35 3.37 -23.86
CA PHE A 145 5.89 2.72 -22.64
C PHE A 145 7.03 2.38 -21.66
N PRO A 146 8.16 1.75 -22.08
CA PRO A 146 9.24 1.41 -21.15
C PRO A 146 9.79 2.64 -20.41
N SER A 147 9.98 3.76 -21.12
CA SER A 147 10.47 5.00 -20.51
C SER A 147 9.52 5.56 -19.45
N ARG A 148 8.19 5.54 -19.71
CA ARG A 148 7.19 5.96 -18.73
C ARG A 148 7.13 5.01 -17.53
N MET A 149 7.24 3.70 -17.79
CA MET A 149 7.22 2.69 -16.75
C MET A 149 8.40 2.85 -15.77
N LYS A 150 9.61 3.09 -16.29
CA LYS A 150 10.81 3.35 -15.47
C LYS A 150 10.65 4.56 -14.56
N GLN A 151 10.14 5.66 -15.11
CA GLN A 151 9.87 6.87 -14.33
C GLN A 151 8.78 6.62 -13.28
N TRP A 152 7.72 5.90 -13.65
CA TRP A 152 6.66 5.53 -12.71
C TRP A 152 7.17 4.68 -11.55
N MET A 153 7.99 3.64 -11.80
CA MET A 153 8.58 2.80 -10.74
C MET A 153 9.44 3.62 -9.77
N ASP A 154 10.20 4.58 -10.29
CA ASP A 154 10.99 5.50 -9.47
C ASP A 154 10.11 6.41 -8.61
N GLU A 155 9.03 6.98 -9.18
CA GLU A 155 8.08 7.77 -8.40
C GLU A 155 7.33 6.95 -7.35
N VAL A 156 7.00 5.68 -7.63
CA VAL A 156 6.40 4.77 -6.64
C VAL A 156 7.32 4.60 -5.43
N LEU A 157 8.61 4.30 -5.65
CA LEU A 157 9.60 4.18 -4.57
C LEU A 157 9.63 5.43 -3.68
N LEU A 158 9.64 6.61 -4.29
CA LEU A 158 9.67 7.88 -3.55
C LEU A 158 8.37 8.16 -2.80
N ILE A 159 7.21 7.90 -3.41
CA ILE A 159 5.90 8.09 -2.77
C ILE A 159 5.74 7.17 -1.56
N LEU A 160 6.15 5.90 -1.67
CA LEU A 160 6.10 4.95 -0.55
C LEU A 160 6.99 5.41 0.61
N SER A 161 8.19 5.92 0.31
CA SER A 161 9.07 6.52 1.31
C SER A 161 8.43 7.71 2.01
N GLN A 162 7.83 8.64 1.25
CA GLN A 162 7.16 9.82 1.79
C GLN A 162 5.97 9.47 2.69
N ARG A 163 5.22 8.43 2.34
CA ARG A 163 4.08 7.93 3.13
C ARG A 163 4.49 7.11 4.34
N LYS A 164 5.77 6.75 4.45
CA LYS A 164 6.32 5.82 5.46
C LYS A 164 5.78 4.40 5.34
N ASP A 165 5.41 4.01 4.12
CA ASP A 165 4.92 2.67 3.76
C ASP A 165 6.05 1.78 3.19
N LEU A 166 7.25 2.33 3.06
CA LEU A 166 8.41 1.63 2.52
C LEU A 166 9.11 0.78 3.59
N GLU A 167 9.47 -0.46 3.27
CA GLU A 167 10.28 -1.30 4.16
C GLU A 167 11.65 -0.65 4.45
N PRO A 168 12.15 -0.69 5.71
CA PRO A 168 13.39 -0.02 6.09
C PRO A 168 14.61 -0.39 5.24
N LYS A 169 14.67 -1.63 4.71
CA LYS A 169 15.78 -2.11 3.87
C LYS A 169 15.99 -1.28 2.59
N TYR A 170 14.94 -0.64 2.06
CA TYR A 170 15.02 0.17 0.84
C TYR A 170 15.38 1.65 1.09
N THR A 171 15.58 2.07 2.34
CA THR A 171 15.95 3.46 2.67
C THR A 171 17.21 3.92 1.94
N ASN A 172 18.19 3.03 1.75
CA ASN A 172 19.42 3.36 1.02
C ASN A 172 19.19 3.47 -0.49
N LEU A 173 18.18 2.78 -1.02
CA LEU A 173 17.80 2.83 -2.43
C LEU A 173 17.11 4.16 -2.75
N VAL A 174 16.26 4.66 -1.84
CA VAL A 174 15.67 6.02 -1.92
C VAL A 174 16.77 7.09 -1.93
N LYS A 175 17.73 7.01 -1.01
CA LYS A 175 18.87 7.96 -0.97
C LYS A 175 19.66 7.95 -2.27
N LEU A 176 19.85 6.78 -2.87
CA LEU A 176 20.50 6.66 -4.18
C LEU A 176 19.68 7.34 -5.27
N ALA A 177 18.37 7.10 -5.33
CA ALA A 177 17.47 7.75 -6.30
C ALA A 177 17.56 9.28 -6.21
N ASP A 178 17.46 9.84 -4.99
CA ASP A 178 17.59 11.28 -4.74
C ASP A 178 18.94 11.84 -5.20
N GLN A 179 20.04 11.13 -4.92
CA GLN A 179 21.38 11.51 -5.35
C GLN A 179 21.54 11.52 -6.87
N LEU A 180 21.02 10.50 -7.55
CA LEU A 180 21.07 10.42 -9.02
C LEU A 180 20.28 11.56 -9.67
N LYS A 181 19.09 11.89 -9.12
CA LYS A 181 18.28 13.04 -9.56
C LYS A 181 19.01 14.36 -9.35
N GLN A 182 19.56 14.60 -8.15
CA GLN A 182 20.27 15.84 -7.82
C GLN A 182 21.51 16.07 -8.71
N ASN A 183 22.18 15.00 -9.10
CA ASN A 183 23.36 15.04 -9.96
C ASN A 183 23.01 15.05 -11.47
N ASN A 184 21.72 15.08 -11.84
CA ASN A 184 21.24 15.00 -13.23
C ASN A 184 21.78 13.78 -14.00
N VAL A 185 21.87 12.63 -13.33
CA VAL A 185 22.29 11.37 -13.98
C VAL A 185 21.15 10.87 -14.87
N GLU A 186 21.47 10.51 -16.11
CA GLU A 186 20.50 10.07 -17.11
C GLU A 186 19.66 8.88 -16.63
N LYS A 187 20.25 7.92 -15.91
CA LYS A 187 19.59 6.70 -15.41
C LYS A 187 19.11 6.78 -13.95
N TYR A 188 18.55 7.91 -13.53
CA TYR A 188 18.12 8.06 -12.13
C TYR A 188 17.05 7.03 -11.69
N TRP A 189 16.27 6.50 -12.64
CA TRP A 189 15.22 5.50 -12.40
C TRP A 189 15.72 4.11 -12.00
N THR A 190 17.02 3.83 -12.12
CA THR A 190 17.57 2.48 -11.83
C THR A 190 17.21 2.01 -10.43
N ALA A 191 17.16 2.92 -9.46
CA ALA A 191 16.77 2.60 -8.09
C ALA A 191 15.30 2.13 -8.00
N GLY A 192 14.38 2.82 -8.67
CA GLY A 192 12.97 2.43 -8.76
C GLY A 192 12.76 1.10 -9.48
N VAL A 193 13.48 0.89 -10.59
CA VAL A 193 13.41 -0.36 -11.36
C VAL A 193 13.89 -1.56 -10.53
N ALA A 194 14.99 -1.38 -9.77
CA ALA A 194 15.51 -2.42 -8.89
C ALA A 194 14.55 -2.70 -7.72
N PHE A 195 13.97 -1.64 -7.14
CA PHE A 195 12.96 -1.76 -6.09
C PHE A 195 11.76 -2.57 -6.58
N GLU A 196 11.19 -2.23 -7.74
CA GLU A 196 9.98 -2.87 -8.25
C GLU A 196 10.22 -4.36 -8.52
N PHE A 197 11.37 -4.74 -9.07
CA PHE A 197 11.72 -6.16 -9.22
C PHE A 197 11.68 -6.90 -7.89
N CYS A 198 12.33 -6.37 -6.84
CA CYS A 198 12.33 -7.02 -5.53
C CYS A 198 10.94 -7.05 -4.86
N GLN A 199 10.01 -6.16 -5.25
CA GLN A 199 8.63 -6.20 -4.76
C GLN A 199 7.80 -7.26 -5.47
N LEU A 200 8.08 -7.48 -6.75
CA LEU A 200 7.43 -8.50 -7.57
C LEU A 200 7.94 -9.89 -7.21
N ASP A 201 9.26 -10.08 -7.09
CA ASP A 201 9.91 -11.33 -6.69
C ASP A 201 9.69 -11.63 -5.20
N ARG A 202 8.51 -12.19 -4.89
CA ARG A 202 8.11 -12.60 -3.55
C ARG A 202 8.74 -13.94 -3.19
N SER A 203 9.02 -14.80 -4.17
CA SER A 203 9.77 -16.05 -3.99
C SER A 203 11.22 -15.84 -3.59
N ARG A 204 11.82 -14.71 -3.97
CA ARG A 204 13.25 -14.38 -3.80
C ARG A 204 14.16 -15.39 -4.48
N ASP A 205 13.76 -15.84 -5.66
CA ASP A 205 14.52 -16.75 -6.51
C ASP A 205 15.09 -16.04 -7.74
N HIS A 206 15.01 -14.70 -7.80
CA HIS A 206 15.45 -13.86 -8.91
C HIS A 206 14.71 -14.15 -10.22
N LEU A 207 13.49 -14.69 -10.11
CA LEU A 207 12.62 -15.03 -11.23
C LEU A 207 11.22 -14.52 -10.92
N ILE A 208 10.69 -13.64 -11.77
CA ILE A 208 9.30 -13.19 -11.61
C ILE A 208 8.38 -14.15 -12.34
N GLN A 209 7.48 -14.79 -11.59
CA GLN A 209 6.44 -15.66 -12.10
C GLN A 209 5.19 -14.86 -12.53
N LYS A 210 4.36 -15.47 -13.38
CA LYS A 210 3.09 -14.87 -13.84
C LYS A 210 2.15 -14.48 -12.70
N GLU A 211 2.09 -15.32 -11.66
CA GLU A 211 1.30 -15.08 -10.45
C GLU A 211 1.77 -13.82 -9.70
N GLU A 212 3.06 -13.53 -9.72
CA GLU A 212 3.66 -12.38 -9.05
C GLU A 212 3.37 -11.06 -9.79
N LEU A 213 3.28 -11.11 -11.12
CA LEU A 213 2.89 -9.96 -11.94
C LEU A 213 1.40 -9.59 -11.83
N THR A 214 0.57 -10.52 -11.33
CA THR A 214 -0.90 -10.37 -11.37
C THR A 214 -1.35 -9.08 -10.67
N SER A 215 -0.76 -8.74 -9.51
CA SER A 215 -1.13 -7.53 -8.76
C SER A 215 -0.79 -6.25 -9.52
N LEU A 216 0.37 -6.20 -10.16
CA LEU A 216 0.83 -5.06 -10.95
C LEU A 216 -0.05 -4.89 -12.19
N ILE A 217 -0.23 -5.97 -12.95
CA ILE A 217 -1.03 -5.98 -14.17
C ILE A 217 -2.46 -5.53 -13.85
N SER A 218 -3.12 -6.14 -12.87
CA SER A 218 -4.50 -5.80 -12.56
C SER A 218 -4.69 -4.35 -12.11
N SER A 219 -3.69 -3.76 -11.47
CA SER A 219 -3.75 -2.35 -11.03
C SER A 219 -3.56 -1.36 -12.18
N ILE A 220 -2.82 -1.72 -13.23
CA ILE A 220 -2.36 -0.80 -14.27
C ILE A 220 -3.06 -1.04 -15.63
N LYS A 221 -3.49 -2.27 -15.92
CA LYS A 221 -4.01 -2.68 -17.24
C LYS A 221 -5.17 -1.81 -17.74
N ALA A 222 -6.04 -1.37 -16.83
CA ALA A 222 -7.15 -0.47 -17.17
C ALA A 222 -6.71 0.96 -17.48
N LEU A 223 -5.49 1.36 -17.15
CA LEU A 223 -4.95 2.70 -17.41
C LEU A 223 -3.96 2.68 -18.58
N GLU A 224 -3.22 1.59 -18.72
CA GLU A 224 -2.18 1.39 -19.72
C GLU A 224 -2.39 0.06 -20.44
N ASN A 225 -2.86 0.12 -21.67
CA ASN A 225 -3.06 -1.03 -22.56
C ASN A 225 -1.75 -1.78 -22.90
N CYS A 226 -0.60 -1.15 -22.70
CA CYS A 226 0.70 -1.73 -23.04
C CYS A 226 1.36 -2.56 -21.93
N ILE A 227 0.86 -2.55 -20.68
CA ILE A 227 1.53 -3.25 -19.57
C ILE A 227 1.71 -4.74 -19.82
N GLN A 228 0.65 -5.43 -20.27
CA GLN A 228 0.71 -6.87 -20.52
C GLN A 228 1.58 -7.20 -21.74
N PRO A 229 1.40 -6.57 -22.92
CA PRO A 229 2.31 -6.79 -24.04
C PRO A 229 3.78 -6.47 -23.74
N PHE A 230 4.04 -5.46 -22.91
CA PHE A 230 5.39 -5.11 -22.49
C PHE A 230 6.01 -6.22 -21.64
N LEU A 231 5.34 -6.65 -20.56
CA LEU A 231 5.85 -7.71 -19.68
C LEU A 231 6.05 -9.02 -20.43
N ASN A 232 5.11 -9.39 -21.31
CA ASN A 232 5.27 -10.57 -22.17
C ASN A 232 6.47 -10.45 -23.12
N GLY A 233 6.84 -9.24 -23.52
CA GLY A 233 8.01 -8.99 -24.37
C GLY A 233 9.34 -8.96 -23.59
N CYS A 234 9.29 -8.87 -22.27
CA CYS A 234 10.49 -8.98 -21.43
C CYS A 234 10.94 -10.44 -21.25
N ASP A 235 10.03 -11.42 -21.38
CA ASP A 235 10.35 -12.85 -21.45
C ASP A 235 10.94 -13.16 -22.84
N ILE A 236 12.27 -13.10 -22.95
CA ILE A 236 12.98 -13.22 -24.23
C ILE A 236 13.07 -14.70 -24.63
N ASN A 237 13.27 -15.57 -23.65
CA ASN A 237 13.46 -17.00 -23.87
C ASN A 237 12.14 -17.79 -23.98
N ASN A 238 11.00 -17.15 -23.68
CA ASN A 238 9.63 -17.68 -23.69
C ASN A 238 9.43 -18.86 -22.72
N ASP A 239 9.97 -18.76 -21.51
CA ASP A 239 9.81 -19.76 -20.45
C ASP A 239 8.70 -19.42 -19.43
N ASP A 240 7.89 -18.38 -19.70
CA ASP A 240 6.85 -17.83 -18.82
C ASP A 240 7.39 -17.25 -17.50
N LEU A 241 8.70 -17.00 -17.41
CA LEU A 241 9.38 -16.34 -16.31
C LEU A 241 10.09 -15.07 -16.81
N ILE A 242 10.38 -14.14 -15.90
CA ILE A 242 11.23 -12.98 -16.20
C ILE A 242 12.38 -12.98 -15.20
N SER A 243 13.58 -13.28 -15.68
CA SER A 243 14.81 -13.19 -14.88
C SER A 243 15.21 -11.74 -14.57
N ASP A 244 16.08 -11.54 -13.57
CA ASP A 244 16.67 -10.23 -13.28
C ASP A 244 17.45 -9.64 -14.47
N GLU A 245 18.08 -10.50 -15.27
CA GLU A 245 18.80 -10.17 -16.51
C GLU A 245 17.85 -9.72 -17.63
N GLU A 246 16.74 -10.44 -17.83
CA GLU A 246 15.69 -10.07 -18.79
C GLU A 246 14.97 -8.78 -18.40
N TRP A 247 14.60 -8.66 -17.13
CA TRP A 247 14.01 -7.45 -16.57
C TRP A 247 14.93 -6.23 -16.79
N GLY A 248 16.20 -6.37 -16.45
CA GLY A 248 17.19 -5.33 -16.65
C GLY A 248 17.35 -4.96 -18.12
N THR A 249 17.43 -5.95 -19.02
CA THR A 249 17.51 -5.72 -20.46
C THR A 249 16.27 -4.98 -20.99
N CYS A 250 15.08 -5.40 -20.57
CA CYS A 250 13.80 -4.81 -20.98
C CYS A 250 13.66 -3.33 -20.55
N LEU A 251 14.34 -2.93 -19.49
CA LEU A 251 14.32 -1.59 -18.91
C LEU A 251 15.64 -0.82 -19.08
N ASP A 252 16.53 -1.28 -19.98
CA ASP A 252 17.79 -0.61 -20.33
C ASP A 252 18.73 -0.38 -19.13
N LEU A 253 18.84 -1.39 -18.26
CA LEU A 253 19.84 -1.46 -17.19
C LEU A 253 21.15 -2.04 -17.72
N SER A 254 22.28 -1.42 -17.35
CA SER A 254 23.60 -1.97 -17.65
C SER A 254 23.99 -3.10 -16.69
N SER A 255 25.08 -3.83 -16.99
CA SER A 255 25.60 -4.85 -16.08
C SER A 255 26.00 -4.29 -14.72
N GLU A 256 26.44 -3.03 -14.66
CA GLU A 256 26.71 -2.32 -13.40
C GLU A 256 25.43 -2.02 -12.63
N ASP A 257 24.34 -1.66 -13.33
CA ASP A 257 23.03 -1.41 -12.72
C ASP A 257 22.44 -2.69 -12.09
N LEU A 258 22.65 -3.86 -12.72
CA LEU A 258 22.20 -5.17 -12.21
C LEU A 258 22.79 -5.53 -10.84
N VAL A 259 23.92 -4.92 -10.45
CA VAL A 259 24.49 -5.12 -9.11
C VAL A 259 23.52 -4.63 -8.02
N LEU A 260 22.67 -3.65 -8.31
CA LEU A 260 21.64 -3.18 -7.37
C LEU A 260 20.57 -4.25 -7.15
N LEU A 261 20.08 -4.90 -8.20
CA LEU A 261 19.11 -6.01 -8.08
C LEU A 261 19.66 -7.11 -7.18
N LYS A 262 20.87 -7.59 -7.47
CA LYS A 262 21.56 -8.65 -6.70
C LYS A 262 21.84 -8.26 -5.25
N LYS A 263 21.94 -6.96 -4.95
CA LYS A 263 22.19 -6.47 -3.60
C LYS A 263 20.93 -6.42 -2.73
N TYR A 264 19.76 -6.20 -3.32
CA TYR A 264 18.53 -5.88 -2.57
C TYR A 264 17.46 -6.97 -2.53
N CYS A 265 17.43 -7.92 -3.47
CA CYS A 265 16.32 -8.89 -3.62
C CYS A 265 16.51 -10.23 -2.86
#